data_AF-A0A535J3L7-F1
#
_entry.id   AF-A0A535J3L7-F1
#
_cell.length_a   1.000
_cell.length_b   1.000
_cell.length_c   1.000
_cell.angle_alpha   90.00
_cell.angle_beta   90.00
_cell.angle_gamma   90.00
#
_symmetry.space_group_name_H-M   'P 1'
#
loop_
_entity.id
_entity.type
_entity.pdbx_description
1 polymer ?
#
loop_
_entity_poly.entity_id
_entity_poly.type
_entity_poly.pdbx_seq_one_letter_code
_entity_poly.pdbx_strand_id
1 'polypeptide(L)'
;MRRARRFAGLVLANAVLGLLLSACASPEAASELAPTLSLKIIGGNRIAFQNGIPVPTFSYQPRRRLDLGGLWRLQSTPMNHDLSLAARPQSLKAILADAAGRESTAFDDTRWPTVEVP
;
A
#
# COMPACT_ATOMS: atom_id res chain seq x y z
N MET A 1 16.80 -43.76 42.71
CA MET A 1 17.29 -43.26 41.40
C MET A 1 16.22 -43.16 40.29
N ARG A 2 15.15 -43.97 40.27
CA ARG A 2 14.12 -43.93 39.19
C ARG A 2 13.21 -42.68 39.18
N ARG A 3 12.93 -42.05 40.34
CA ARG A 3 12.09 -40.83 40.43
C ARG A 3 12.82 -39.58 39.90
N ALA A 4 14.10 -39.41 40.20
CA ALA A 4 14.90 -38.28 39.72
C ALA A 4 15.03 -38.23 38.18
N ARG A 5 15.18 -39.39 37.52
CA ARG A 5 15.18 -39.50 36.05
C ARG A 5 13.84 -39.12 35.41
N ARG A 6 12.72 -39.36 36.09
CA ARG A 6 11.37 -38.98 35.60
C ARG A 6 11.14 -37.47 35.68
N PHE A 7 11.58 -36.83 36.76
CA PHE A 7 11.53 -35.36 36.88
C PHE A 7 12.45 -34.67 35.87
N ALA A 8 13.67 -35.18 35.67
CA ALA A 8 14.59 -34.64 34.65
C ALA A 8 14.01 -34.77 33.23
N GLY A 9 13.37 -35.89 32.90
CA GLY A 9 12.70 -36.07 31.60
C GLY A 9 11.52 -35.11 31.39
N LEU A 10 10.76 -34.82 32.45
CA LEU A 10 9.63 -33.89 32.40
C LEU A 10 10.08 -32.43 32.24
N VAL A 11 11.19 -32.05 32.90
CA VAL A 11 11.81 -30.72 32.74
C VAL A 11 12.38 -30.56 31.33
N LEU A 12 13.06 -31.58 30.80
CA LEU A 12 13.60 -31.56 29.44
C LEU A 12 12.49 -31.46 28.39
N ALA A 13 11.39 -32.20 28.58
CA ALA A 13 10.24 -32.15 27.69
C ALA A 13 9.56 -30.77 27.68
N ASN A 14 9.42 -30.12 28.84
CA ASN A 14 8.85 -28.76 28.92
C ASN A 14 9.79 -27.71 28.31
N ALA A 15 11.10 -27.85 28.47
CA ALA A 15 12.07 -26.95 27.87
C ALA A 15 12.07 -27.06 26.32
N VAL A 16 12.01 -28.28 25.78
CA VAL A 16 11.91 -28.52 24.34
C VAL A 16 10.58 -28.02 23.78
N LEU A 17 9.47 -28.22 24.51
CA LEU A 17 8.16 -27.71 24.10
C LEU A 17 8.11 -26.16 24.09
N GLY A 18 8.75 -25.51 25.06
CA GLY A 18 8.88 -24.04 25.09
C GLY A 18 9.72 -23.48 23.93
N LEU A 19 10.77 -24.20 23.51
CA LEU A 19 11.59 -23.81 22.36
C LEU A 19 10.87 -23.99 21.02
N LEU A 20 10.00 -25.00 20.89
CA LEU A 20 9.20 -25.24 19.68
C LEU A 20 8.04 -24.25 19.51
N LEU A 21 7.50 -23.71 20.60
CA LEU A 21 6.40 -22.73 20.57
C LEU A 21 6.86 -21.32 20.12
N SER A 22 8.15 -21.01 20.22
CA SER A 22 8.69 -19.72 19.76
C SER A 22 8.79 -19.61 18.23
N ALA A 23 8.53 -20.69 17.49
CA ALA A 23 8.53 -20.70 16.03
C ALA A 23 7.24 -20.14 15.39
N CYS A 24 6.18 -19.93 16.17
CA CYS A 24 4.93 -19.35 15.69
C CYS A 24 4.85 -17.83 15.82
N ALA A 25 5.87 -17.19 16.41
CA ALA A 25 5.99 -15.74 16.37
C ALA A 25 6.60 -15.34 15.03
N SER A 26 5.76 -15.29 13.99
CA SER A 26 6.11 -14.56 12.78
C SER A 26 6.45 -13.13 13.23
N PRO A 27 7.65 -12.59 12.94
CA PRO A 27 7.75 -11.15 12.82
C PRO A 27 6.88 -10.81 11.62
N GLU A 28 5.60 -10.52 11.87
CA GLU A 28 4.73 -9.90 10.87
C GLU A 28 5.35 -8.53 10.64
N ALA A 29 6.33 -8.47 9.74
CA ALA A 29 6.73 -7.23 9.12
C ALA A 29 5.44 -6.71 8.52
N ALA A 30 4.87 -5.67 9.15
CA ALA A 30 3.63 -5.07 8.72
C ALA A 30 3.71 -4.92 7.20
N SER A 31 2.93 -5.72 6.46
CA SER A 31 2.79 -5.59 5.01
C SER A 31 1.90 -4.39 4.71
N GLU A 32 2.12 -3.32 5.47
CA GLU A 32 1.37 -2.09 5.42
C GLU A 32 2.28 -1.09 4.70
N LEU A 33 1.71 -0.45 3.68
CA LEU A 33 2.35 0.68 3.05
C LEU A 33 2.69 1.73 4.11
N ALA A 34 3.80 2.43 3.92
CA ALA A 34 4.14 3.55 4.80
C ALA A 34 2.97 4.54 4.88
N PRO A 35 2.64 5.06 6.07
CA PRO A 35 1.53 5.98 6.22
C PRO A 35 1.76 7.22 5.37
N THR A 36 0.74 7.60 4.61
CA THR A 36 0.79 8.78 3.74
C THR A 36 0.45 10.06 4.48
N LEU A 37 -0.24 9.95 5.63
CA LEU A 37 -0.62 11.05 6.51
C LEU A 37 0.44 11.24 7.61
N SER A 38 0.86 12.49 7.80
CA SER A 38 1.78 12.89 8.87
C SER A 38 1.39 14.25 9.45
N LEU A 39 1.81 14.52 10.69
CA LEU A 39 1.67 15.84 11.33
C LEU A 39 3.04 16.50 11.43
N LYS A 40 3.12 17.77 11.02
CA LYS A 40 4.34 18.60 11.13
C LYS A 40 4.04 19.84 11.95
N ILE A 41 5.02 20.30 12.72
CA ILE A 41 4.93 21.58 13.43
C ILE A 41 5.60 22.65 12.57
N ILE A 42 4.82 23.66 12.15
CA ILE A 42 5.30 24.79 11.35
C ILE A 42 4.79 26.07 12.00
N GLY A 43 5.69 26.98 12.40
CA GLY A 43 5.32 28.22 13.09
C GLY A 43 4.53 28.00 14.39
N GLY A 44 4.80 26.93 15.13
CA GLY A 44 4.09 26.56 16.35
C GLY A 44 2.74 25.84 16.14
N ASN A 45 2.26 25.73 14.89
CA ASN A 45 1.00 25.07 14.57
C ASN A 45 1.21 23.63 14.09
N ARG A 46 0.30 22.72 14.45
CA ARG A 46 0.27 21.36 13.90
C ARG A 46 -0.48 21.35 12.57
N ILE A 47 0.20 20.95 11.50
CA ILE A 47 -0.34 20.90 10.15
C ILE A 47 -0.31 19.45 9.67
N ALA A 48 -1.45 18.97 9.14
CA ALA A 48 -1.54 17.67 8.50
C ALA A 48 -0.95 17.71 7.09
N PHE A 49 -0.16 16.71 6.75
CA PHE A 49 0.43 16.50 5.43
C PHE A 49 0.04 15.13 4.91
N GLN A 50 -0.45 15.06 3.68
CA GLN A 50 -0.71 13.82 2.97
C GLN A 50 0.16 13.75 1.72
N ASN A 51 0.91 12.66 1.54
CA ASN A 51 1.86 12.49 0.44
C ASN A 51 2.87 13.65 0.31
N GLY A 52 3.30 14.21 1.44
CA GLY A 52 4.26 15.33 1.48
C GLY A 52 3.67 16.72 1.19
N ILE A 53 2.38 16.82 0.88
CA ILE A 53 1.66 18.08 0.59
C ILE A 53 0.77 18.41 1.80
N PRO A 54 0.65 19.69 2.22
CA PRO A 54 -0.31 20.06 3.26
C PRO A 54 -1.72 19.66 2.84
N VAL A 55 -2.46 19.03 3.76
CA VAL A 55 -3.84 18.61 3.50
C VAL A 55 -4.67 19.86 3.20
N PRO A 56 -5.31 19.95 2.02
CA PRO A 56 -6.11 21.11 1.66
C PRO A 56 -7.38 21.17 2.49
N THR A 57 -7.93 22.37 2.65
CA THR A 57 -9.32 22.51 3.10
C THR A 57 -10.25 22.29 1.91
N PHE A 58 -11.47 21.80 2.18
CA PHE A 58 -12.54 21.77 1.17
C PHE A 58 -13.17 23.15 0.90
N SER A 59 -12.64 24.20 1.52
CA SER A 59 -13.10 25.58 1.31
C SER A 59 -12.78 26.03 -0.12
N TYR A 60 -13.60 26.94 -0.66
CA TYR A 60 -13.34 27.54 -1.96
C TYR A 60 -11.96 28.23 -1.97
N GLN A 61 -11.18 27.94 -3.01
CA GLN A 61 -9.87 28.54 -3.26
C GLN A 61 -9.96 29.39 -4.54
N PRO A 62 -9.80 30.73 -4.48
CA PRO A 62 -9.90 31.62 -5.64
C PRO A 62 -8.64 31.53 -6.52
N ARG A 63 -8.41 30.37 -7.13
CA ARG A 63 -7.28 30.10 -8.03
C ARG A 63 -7.77 29.74 -9.42
N ARG A 64 -6.89 29.91 -10.42
CA ARG A 64 -7.15 29.39 -11.77
C ARG A 64 -7.35 27.87 -11.68
N ARG A 65 -8.39 27.36 -12.32
CA ARG A 65 -8.76 25.95 -12.34
C ARG A 65 -8.91 25.52 -13.80
N LEU A 66 -8.54 24.28 -14.06
CA LEU A 66 -8.90 23.58 -15.28
C LEU A 66 -9.96 22.55 -14.89
N ASP A 67 -11.08 22.55 -15.58
CA ASP A 67 -12.07 21.49 -15.46
C ASP A 67 -11.58 20.29 -16.27
N LEU A 68 -11.54 19.12 -15.63
CA LEU A 68 -11.13 17.86 -16.25
C LEU A 68 -12.32 16.94 -16.55
N GLY A 69 -13.55 17.40 -16.27
CA GLY A 69 -14.76 16.68 -16.63
C GLY A 69 -15.00 16.62 -18.14
N GLY A 70 -15.93 15.76 -18.54
CA GLY A 70 -16.35 15.57 -19.93
C GLY A 70 -16.07 14.17 -20.46
N LEU A 71 -15.84 14.05 -21.77
CA LEU A 71 -15.67 12.75 -22.45
C LEU A 71 -14.24 12.23 -22.33
N TRP A 72 -14.09 11.07 -21.69
CA TRP A 72 -12.83 10.34 -21.55
C TRP A 72 -12.85 9.06 -22.38
N ARG A 73 -11.75 8.75 -23.08
CA ARG A 73 -11.56 7.43 -23.72
C ARG A 73 -11.27 6.39 -22.64
N LEU A 74 -12.00 5.28 -22.66
CA LEU A 74 -11.95 4.25 -21.63
C LEU A 74 -11.78 2.87 -22.25
N GLN A 75 -10.84 2.09 -21.72
CA GLN A 75 -10.73 0.66 -21.94
C GLN A 75 -11.02 -0.10 -20.64
N SER A 76 -12.02 -0.96 -20.66
CA SER A 76 -12.26 -1.90 -19.56
C SER A 76 -11.40 -3.14 -19.76
N THR A 77 -10.58 -3.48 -18.77
CA THR A 77 -9.72 -4.68 -18.78
C THR A 77 -9.63 -5.25 -17.37
N PRO A 78 -9.48 -6.58 -17.19
CA PRO A 78 -9.06 -7.13 -15.91
C PRO A 78 -7.68 -6.55 -15.57
N MET A 79 -7.53 -6.01 -14.36
CA MET A 79 -6.26 -5.51 -13.83
C MET A 79 -5.94 -6.20 -12.52
N ASN A 80 -4.66 -6.42 -12.23
CA ASN A 80 -4.26 -6.95 -10.94
C ASN A 80 -4.35 -5.87 -9.85
N HIS A 81 -5.35 -5.96 -8.99
CA HIS A 81 -5.61 -4.96 -7.95
C HIS A 81 -4.54 -4.98 -6.84
N ASP A 82 -3.87 -6.12 -6.63
CA ASP A 82 -2.82 -6.25 -5.62
C ASP A 82 -1.62 -5.33 -5.94
N LEU A 83 -1.39 -5.03 -7.22
CA LEU A 83 -0.35 -4.09 -7.64
C LEU A 83 -0.61 -2.66 -7.16
N SER A 84 -1.88 -2.27 -6.91
CA SER A 84 -2.24 -0.96 -6.38
C SER A 84 -1.93 -0.81 -4.89
N LEU A 85 -1.90 -1.92 -4.16
CA LEU A 85 -1.59 -2.01 -2.73
C LEU A 85 -0.11 -2.31 -2.47
N ALA A 86 0.63 -2.74 -3.50
CA ALA A 86 2.05 -3.01 -3.41
C ALA A 86 2.89 -1.72 -3.45
N ALA A 87 3.98 -1.71 -2.67
CA ALA A 87 4.90 -0.59 -2.63
C ALA A 87 5.49 -0.29 -4.02
N ARG A 88 5.52 1.00 -4.39
CA ARG A 88 5.79 1.46 -5.76
C ARG A 88 7.12 0.97 -6.33
N PRO A 89 8.26 0.99 -5.61
CA PRO A 89 9.53 0.49 -6.15
C PRO A 89 9.47 -0.99 -6.55
N GLN A 90 8.67 -1.79 -5.84
CA GLN A 90 8.50 -3.22 -6.11
C GLN A 90 7.47 -3.49 -7.22
N SER A 91 6.41 -2.67 -7.31
CA SER A 91 5.28 -2.92 -8.23
C SER A 91 5.38 -2.22 -9.58
N LEU A 92 6.18 -1.15 -9.71
CA LEU A 92 6.20 -0.30 -10.91
C LEU A 92 6.46 -1.08 -12.20
N LYS A 93 7.40 -2.04 -12.19
CA LYS A 93 7.72 -2.86 -13.37
C LYS A 93 6.50 -3.66 -13.85
N ALA A 94 5.77 -4.27 -12.92
CA ALA A 94 4.57 -5.04 -13.24
C ALA A 94 3.43 -4.15 -13.72
N ILE A 95 3.27 -2.96 -13.12
CA ILE A 95 2.27 -1.97 -13.55
C ILE A 95 2.55 -1.49 -14.98
N LEU A 96 3.80 -1.20 -15.32
CA LEU A 96 4.17 -0.80 -16.68
C LEU A 96 3.98 -1.93 -17.69
N ALA A 97 4.26 -3.18 -17.29
CA ALA A 97 3.97 -4.34 -18.11
C ALA A 97 2.45 -4.49 -18.37
N ASP A 98 1.63 -4.29 -17.33
CA ASP A 98 0.17 -4.33 -17.45
C ASP A 98 -0.37 -3.19 -18.32
N ALA A 99 0.19 -1.98 -18.17
CA ALA A 99 -0.17 -0.81 -18.97
C ALA A 99 0.11 -0.98 -20.47
N ALA A 100 1.10 -1.81 -20.84
CA ALA A 100 1.40 -2.18 -22.22
C ALA A 100 1.53 -0.98 -23.18
N GLY A 101 2.13 0.12 -22.72
CA GLY A 101 2.37 1.33 -23.50
C GLY A 101 1.21 2.34 -23.49
N ARG A 102 0.08 2.04 -22.84
CA ARG A 102 -1.08 2.96 -22.73
C ARG A 102 -0.76 4.25 -21.97
N GLU A 103 0.31 4.26 -21.18
CA GLU A 103 0.81 5.44 -20.49
C GLU A 103 1.59 6.42 -21.41
N SER A 104 1.95 5.98 -22.61
CA SER A 104 2.71 6.79 -23.56
C SER A 104 1.85 7.82 -24.27
N THR A 105 2.39 9.02 -24.50
CA THR A 105 1.74 10.07 -25.29
C THR A 105 1.57 9.68 -26.77
N ALA A 106 2.29 8.66 -27.24
CA ALA A 106 2.20 8.16 -28.61
C ALA A 106 1.21 6.99 -28.78
N PHE A 107 0.54 6.56 -27.71
CA PHE A 107 -0.42 5.46 -27.79
C PHE A 107 -1.67 5.87 -28.58
N ASP A 108 -2.10 5.02 -29.53
CA ASP A 108 -3.33 5.23 -30.28
C ASP A 108 -4.53 4.61 -29.56
N ASP A 109 -5.28 5.44 -28.85
CA ASP A 109 -6.53 5.11 -28.17
C ASP A 109 -7.79 5.50 -28.98
N THR A 110 -7.66 5.89 -30.25
CA THR A 110 -8.78 6.44 -31.05
C THR A 110 -9.96 5.48 -31.22
N ARG A 111 -9.73 4.18 -31.05
CA ARG A 111 -10.75 3.13 -31.14
C ARG A 111 -11.46 2.83 -29.82
N TRP A 112 -11.09 3.47 -28.72
CA TRP A 112 -11.73 3.23 -27.43
C TRP A 112 -13.06 3.98 -27.33
N PRO A 113 -14.08 3.39 -26.69
CA PRO A 113 -15.31 4.09 -26.39
C PRO A 113 -15.04 5.27 -25.45
N THR A 114 -15.94 6.25 -25.48
CA THR A 114 -15.91 7.38 -24.55
C THR A 114 -16.93 7.21 -23.43
N VAL A 115 -16.62 7.76 -22.27
CA VAL A 115 -17.50 7.84 -21.09
C VAL A 115 -17.50 9.26 -20.54
N GLU A 116 -18.65 9.71 -20.05
CA GLU A 116 -18.78 10.99 -19.35
C GLU A 116 -18.19 10.88 -17.94
N VAL A 117 -17.26 11.76 -17.58
CA VAL A 117 -16.62 11.81 -16.26
C VAL A 117 -16.96 13.14 -15.57
N PRO A 118 -17.43 13.12 -14.31
CA PRO A 118 -17.71 14.33 -13.53
C PRO A 118 -16.46 15.02 -12.96
#